data_AF-A0A1H7TMW3-F1
#
_entry.id   AF-A0A1H7TMW3-F1
#
_cell.length_a   1.000
_cell.length_b   1.000
_cell.length_c   1.000
_cell.angle_alpha   90.00
_cell.angle_beta   90.00
_cell.angle_gamma   90.00
#
_symmetry.space_group_name_H-M   'P 1'
#
loop_
_entity.id
_entity.type
_entity.pdbx_description
1 polymer ?
#
loop_
_entity_poly.entity_id
_entity_poly.type
_entity_poly.pdbx_seq_one_letter_code
_entity_poly.pdbx_strand_id
1 'polypeptide(L)'
;MAQEKRPVQGEHKYEQEITSTEEHEERPGRSLVTTDHDVIRRWAEERDARPATVPGTEHEGRPGVLRFDFPGYGGGDLQEISWEDWFRTFDERKLNFIYQEHKKDGQQSNFFRLENPEREDA
;
A
#
# COMPACT_ATOMS: atom_id res chain seq x y z
N MET A 1 0.68 7.64 19.64
CA MET A 1 -0.59 7.27 18.98
C MET A 1 -0.49 5.77 18.70
N ALA A 2 -1.49 4.98 19.11
CA ALA A 2 -1.41 3.52 18.97
C ALA A 2 -1.30 3.17 17.49
N GLN A 3 -0.22 2.51 17.10
CA GLN A 3 -0.07 1.94 15.76
C GLN A 3 -1.12 0.84 15.62
N GLU A 4 -2.17 1.10 14.84
CA GLU A 4 -3.33 0.22 14.72
C GLU A 4 -2.97 -0.97 13.81
N LYS A 5 -2.31 -1.98 14.38
CA LYS A 5 -2.01 -3.25 13.72
C LYS A 5 -3.30 -4.06 13.59
N ARG A 6 -4.06 -3.81 12.53
CA ARG A 6 -5.26 -4.59 12.22
C ARG A 6 -4.86 -5.84 11.44
N PRO A 7 -5.48 -7.01 11.66
CA PRO A 7 -5.16 -8.20 10.88
C PRO A 7 -5.54 -7.99 9.41
N VAL A 8 -4.80 -8.62 8.50
CA VAL A 8 -5.19 -8.68 7.09
C VAL A 8 -6.54 -9.41 6.99
N GLN A 9 -7.46 -8.88 6.19
CA GLN A 9 -8.81 -9.42 6.05
C GLN A 9 -8.99 -10.11 4.70
N GLY A 10 -9.73 -11.21 4.64
CA GLY A 10 -9.95 -11.96 3.39
C GLY A 10 -9.06 -13.19 3.23
N GLU A 11 -9.20 -13.92 2.11
CA GLU A 11 -8.44 -15.14 1.83
C GLU A 11 -7.26 -14.85 0.89
N HIS A 12 -6.04 -14.82 1.43
CA HIS A 12 -4.82 -14.60 0.65
C HIS A 12 -4.06 -15.92 0.47
N LYS A 13 -4.47 -16.75 -0.51
CA LYS A 13 -3.80 -18.06 -0.76
C LYS A 13 -2.39 -17.92 -1.33
N TYR A 14 -2.09 -16.79 -1.97
CA TYR A 14 -0.87 -16.60 -2.74
C TYR A 14 0.01 -15.49 -2.17
N GLU A 15 -0.55 -14.53 -1.44
CA GLU A 15 0.24 -13.52 -0.75
C GLU A 15 0.79 -14.05 0.59
N GLN A 16 1.99 -13.61 0.94
CA GLN A 16 2.55 -13.84 2.28
C GLN A 16 2.18 -12.64 3.16
N GLU A 17 1.55 -12.89 4.31
CA GLU A 17 1.26 -11.85 5.29
C GLU A 17 2.57 -11.36 5.93
N ILE A 18 2.73 -10.04 5.98
CA ILE A 18 3.86 -9.36 6.62
C ILE A 18 3.30 -8.46 7.71
N THR A 19 3.72 -8.69 8.95
CA THR A 19 3.17 -7.99 10.13
C THR A 19 4.18 -7.05 10.79
N SER A 20 5.44 -7.12 10.36
CA SER A 20 6.57 -6.37 10.92
C SER A 20 7.56 -6.01 9.83
N THR A 21 8.29 -4.92 10.03
CA THR A 21 9.34 -4.42 9.12
C THR A 21 10.60 -5.29 9.06
N GLU A 22 10.70 -6.27 9.96
CA GLU A 22 11.78 -7.26 10.03
C GLU A 22 11.48 -8.51 9.19
N GLU A 23 10.22 -8.67 8.78
CA GLU A 23 9.80 -9.77 7.90
C GLU A 23 9.94 -9.35 6.44
N HIS A 24 10.49 -10.25 5.62
CA HIS A 24 10.72 -10.03 4.20
C HIS A 24 10.14 -11.18 3.37
N GLU A 25 10.07 -10.99 2.06
CA GLU A 25 9.64 -12.04 1.14
C GLU A 25 10.47 -13.32 1.29
N GLU A 26 9.78 -14.47 1.36
CA GLU A 26 10.44 -15.78 1.38
C GLU A 26 11.33 -15.99 0.13
N ARG A 27 10.94 -15.38 -0.99
CA ARG A 27 11.70 -15.41 -2.25
C ARG A 27 11.36 -14.21 -3.15
N PRO A 28 12.30 -13.76 -4.00
CA PRO A 28 12.06 -12.70 -4.96
C PRO A 28 10.85 -12.98 -5.87
N GLY A 29 10.03 -11.96 -6.09
CA GLY A 29 8.83 -12.04 -6.91
C GLY A 29 7.62 -12.58 -6.17
N ARG A 30 7.70 -12.77 -4.85
CA ARG A 30 6.54 -13.13 -4.02
C ARG A 30 5.67 -11.89 -3.84
N SER A 31 4.35 -12.08 -3.92
CA SER A 31 3.40 -11.04 -3.50
C SER A 31 3.26 -11.10 -1.98
N LEU A 32 3.31 -9.94 -1.36
CA LEU A 32 3.19 -9.74 0.08
C LEU A 32 1.90 -8.97 0.35
N VAL A 33 1.32 -9.19 1.52
CA VAL A 33 0.14 -8.45 1.98
C VAL A 33 0.39 -7.94 3.39
N THR A 34 0.05 -6.69 3.65
CA THR A 34 0.17 -6.08 4.97
C THR A 34 -0.90 -5.02 5.18
N THR A 35 -1.15 -4.75 6.44
CA THR A 35 -1.97 -3.64 6.95
C THR A 35 -1.13 -2.78 7.91
N ASP A 36 0.15 -3.11 8.10
CA ASP A 36 1.02 -2.43 9.05
C ASP A 36 1.58 -1.14 8.44
N HIS A 37 1.30 -0.01 9.10
CA HIS A 37 1.70 1.30 8.60
C HIS A 37 3.21 1.52 8.57
N ASP A 38 3.97 0.89 9.47
CA ASP A 38 5.42 0.98 9.47
C ASP A 38 6.02 0.18 8.31
N VAL A 39 5.46 -0.99 7.98
CA VAL A 39 5.83 -1.77 6.79
C VAL A 39 5.57 -0.98 5.51
N ILE A 40 4.37 -0.41 5.35
CA ILE A 40 4.00 0.37 4.17
C ILE A 40 4.89 1.61 4.02
N ARG A 41 5.14 2.31 5.13
CA ARG A 41 5.99 3.51 5.16
C ARG A 41 7.42 3.18 4.78
N ARG A 42 8.02 2.16 5.39
CA ARG A 42 9.36 1.67 5.04
C ARG A 42 9.47 1.32 3.56
N TRP A 43 8.52 0.53 3.05
CA TRP A 43 8.50 0.11 1.66
C TRP A 43 8.48 1.32 0.70
N ALA A 44 7.67 2.34 1.00
CA ALA A 44 7.60 3.56 0.21
C ALA A 44 8.90 4.38 0.31
N GLU A 45 9.43 4.60 1.51
CA GLU A 45 10.67 5.36 1.75
C GLU A 45 11.88 4.77 1.04
N GLU A 46 12.03 3.44 1.02
CA GLU A 46 13.10 2.75 0.27
C GLU A 46 13.03 2.98 -1.25
N ARG A 47 11.86 3.38 -1.74
CA ARG A 47 11.59 3.69 -3.15
C ARG A 47 11.53 5.19 -3.43
N ASP A 48 11.85 6.02 -2.42
CA ASP A 48 11.63 7.48 -2.40
C ASP A 48 10.19 7.86 -2.77
N ALA A 49 9.26 6.94 -2.51
CA ALA A 49 7.86 7.08 -2.90
C ALA A 49 7.07 7.88 -1.87
N ARG A 50 6.22 8.78 -2.33
CA ARG A 50 5.45 9.69 -1.46
C ARG A 50 3.96 9.39 -1.50
N PRO A 51 3.26 9.41 -0.36
CA PRO A 51 1.82 9.22 -0.33
C PRO A 51 1.11 10.25 -1.20
N ALA A 52 0.26 9.78 -2.09
CA ALA A 52 -0.42 10.63 -3.06
C ALA A 52 -1.84 10.14 -3.34
N THR A 53 -2.63 10.99 -4.00
CA THR A 53 -3.97 10.64 -4.48
C THR A 53 -4.19 11.13 -5.90
N VAL A 54 -5.19 10.54 -6.59
CA VAL A 54 -5.61 11.01 -7.91
C VAL A 54 -6.64 12.13 -7.72
N PRO A 55 -6.36 13.36 -8.18
CA PRO A 55 -7.26 14.49 -8.05
C PRO A 55 -8.58 14.20 -8.76
N GLY A 56 -9.68 14.68 -8.19
CA GLY A 56 -11.03 14.48 -8.75
C GLY A 56 -11.61 13.08 -8.54
N THR A 57 -10.87 12.17 -7.88
CA THR A 57 -11.44 10.92 -7.37
C THR A 57 -11.95 11.05 -5.93
N GLU A 58 -11.73 12.20 -5.29
CA GLU A 58 -12.09 12.45 -3.90
C GLU A 58 -13.60 12.28 -3.65
N HIS A 59 -13.94 11.60 -2.56
CA HIS A 59 -15.31 11.39 -2.12
C HIS A 59 -15.44 11.80 -0.67
N GLU A 60 -16.46 12.61 -0.35
CA GLU A 60 -16.78 13.05 1.01
C GLU A 60 -15.61 13.76 1.73
N GLY A 61 -14.80 14.52 0.98
CA GLY A 61 -13.63 15.22 1.53
C GLY A 61 -12.45 14.32 1.86
N ARG A 62 -12.41 13.10 1.28
CA ARG A 62 -11.32 12.13 1.45
C ARG A 62 -10.70 11.71 0.12
N PRO A 63 -9.40 11.36 0.10
CA PRO A 63 -8.74 10.77 -1.06
C PRO A 63 -9.55 9.63 -1.70
N GLY A 64 -9.78 9.72 -3.00
CA GLY A 64 -10.51 8.68 -3.74
C GLY A 64 -9.68 7.45 -3.99
N VAL A 65 -8.68 7.61 -4.84
CA VAL A 65 -7.70 6.57 -5.13
C VAL A 65 -6.43 6.90 -4.36
N LEU A 66 -6.03 6.00 -3.46
CA LEU A 66 -4.75 6.09 -2.77
C LEU A 66 -3.64 5.55 -3.67
N ARG A 67 -2.59 6.35 -3.83
CA ARG A 67 -1.42 6.06 -4.66
C ARG A 67 -0.12 6.41 -3.93
N PHE A 68 0.98 6.06 -4.57
CA PHE A 68 2.31 6.57 -4.25
C PHE A 68 2.86 7.26 -5.49
N ASP A 69 3.40 8.46 -5.31
CA ASP A 69 4.17 9.17 -6.31
C ASP A 69 5.62 8.67 -6.25
N PHE A 70 6.15 8.18 -7.37
CA PHE A 70 7.52 7.68 -7.46
C PHE A 70 8.38 8.65 -8.28
N PRO A 71 9.45 9.21 -7.71
CA PRO A 71 10.29 10.18 -8.40
C PRO A 71 10.91 9.55 -9.65
N GLY A 72 10.86 10.28 -10.77
CA GLY A 72 11.37 9.81 -12.06
C GLY A 72 10.48 8.81 -12.81
N TYR A 73 9.46 8.25 -12.15
CA TYR A 73 8.39 7.47 -12.78
C TYR A 73 7.10 8.32 -12.82
N GLY A 74 7.22 9.51 -13.42
CA GLY A 74 6.12 10.46 -13.55
C GLY A 74 5.12 10.02 -14.63
N GLY A 75 3.92 9.64 -14.20
CA GLY A 75 2.86 9.18 -15.09
C GLY A 75 1.48 9.79 -14.87
N GLY A 76 1.30 10.69 -13.90
CA GLY A 76 0.01 11.35 -13.71
C GLY A 76 0.09 12.56 -12.79
N ASP A 77 -0.88 13.45 -12.93
CA ASP A 77 -1.22 14.52 -12.00
C ASP A 77 -1.60 13.92 -10.63
N LEU A 78 -0.64 13.33 -9.91
CA LEU A 78 -0.86 12.87 -8.54
C LEU A 78 -0.71 14.06 -7.60
N GLN A 79 -1.63 14.16 -6.65
CA GLN A 79 -1.57 15.15 -5.58
C GLN A 79 -0.92 14.50 -4.36
N GLU A 80 0.24 15.00 -3.95
CA GLU A 80 0.89 14.60 -2.69
C GLU A 80 -0.05 14.91 -1.50
N ILE A 81 -0.20 13.95 -0.60
CA ILE A 81 -0.99 14.07 0.63
C ILE A 81 -0.16 13.62 1.82
N SER A 82 -0.56 14.00 3.03
CA SER A 82 0.11 13.54 4.25
C SER A 82 -0.07 12.03 4.44
N TRP A 83 0.92 11.39 5.08
CA TRP A 83 0.80 10.00 5.55
C TRP A 83 -0.44 9.81 6.44
N GLU A 84 -0.79 10.81 7.26
CA GLU A 84 -1.98 10.77 8.10
C GLU A 84 -3.27 10.67 7.26
N ASP A 85 -3.44 11.47 6.21
CA ASP A 85 -4.64 11.40 5.34
C ASP A 85 -4.69 10.10 4.52
N TRP A 86 -3.52 9.62 4.09
CA TRP A 86 -3.38 8.36 3.37
C TRP A 86 -3.80 7.19 4.26
N PHE A 87 -3.20 7.08 5.46
CA PHE A 87 -3.50 6.00 6.40
C PHE A 87 -4.92 6.11 6.96
N ARG A 88 -5.43 7.32 7.24
CA ARG A 88 -6.84 7.48 7.63
C ARG A 88 -7.77 6.85 6.61
N THR A 89 -7.56 7.13 5.33
CA THR A 89 -8.41 6.58 4.25
C THR A 89 -8.21 5.07 4.09
N PHE A 90 -6.96 4.61 4.17
CA PHE A 90 -6.62 3.19 4.15
C PHE A 90 -7.32 2.46 5.29
N ASP A 91 -7.33 3.08 6.47
CA ASP A 91 -7.86 2.48 7.67
C ASP A 91 -9.37 2.40 7.66
N GLU A 92 -10.02 3.53 7.38
CA GLU A 92 -11.47 3.66 7.32
C GLU A 92 -12.09 2.68 6.32
N ARG A 93 -11.38 2.40 5.23
CA ARG A 93 -11.82 1.47 4.18
C ARG A 93 -11.35 0.04 4.40
N LYS A 94 -10.67 -0.23 5.51
CA LYS A 94 -10.09 -1.55 5.87
C LYS A 94 -9.36 -2.21 4.69
N LEU A 95 -8.55 -1.42 3.99
CA LEU A 95 -7.84 -1.91 2.81
C LEU A 95 -6.69 -2.83 3.22
N ASN A 96 -6.36 -3.77 2.36
CA ASN A 96 -5.12 -4.54 2.42
C ASN A 96 -4.11 -3.94 1.45
N PHE A 97 -2.87 -3.78 1.89
CA PHE A 97 -1.76 -3.35 1.04
C PHE A 97 -1.05 -4.58 0.48
N ILE A 98 -1.30 -4.88 -0.79
CA ILE A 98 -0.64 -5.96 -1.52
C ILE A 98 0.52 -5.35 -2.30
N TYR A 99 1.73 -5.88 -2.11
CA TYR A 99 2.92 -5.33 -2.75
C TYR A 99 3.92 -6.42 -3.10
N GLN A 100 4.98 -6.02 -3.79
CA GLN A 100 6.11 -6.87 -4.09
C GLN A 100 7.40 -6.13 -3.70
N GLU A 101 8.27 -6.77 -2.94
CA GLU A 101 9.58 -6.19 -2.61
C GLU A 101 10.49 -6.20 -3.85
N HIS A 102 10.79 -7.39 -4.36
CA HIS A 102 11.61 -7.58 -5.56
C HIS A 102 10.87 -8.34 -6.66
N LYS A 103 11.25 -8.08 -7.91
CA LYS A 103 10.85 -8.89 -9.07
C LYS A 103 11.55 -10.25 -9.00
N LYS A 104 11.13 -11.20 -9.84
CA LYS A 104 11.77 -12.54 -9.95
C LYS A 104 13.28 -12.50 -10.25
N ASP A 105 13.74 -11.42 -10.87
CA ASP A 105 15.15 -11.19 -11.21
C ASP A 105 15.96 -10.56 -10.05
N GLY A 106 15.33 -10.33 -8.89
CA GLY A 106 15.96 -9.71 -7.71
C GLY A 106 16.01 -8.18 -7.73
N GLN A 107 15.58 -7.54 -8.81
CA GLN A 107 15.47 -6.08 -8.88
C GLN A 107 14.28 -5.56 -8.06
N GLN A 108 14.42 -4.39 -7.44
CA GLN A 108 13.34 -3.71 -6.71
C GLN A 108 12.07 -3.56 -7.56
N SER A 109 10.92 -3.84 -6.96
CA SER A 109 9.60 -3.71 -7.58
C SER A 109 8.85 -2.50 -7.02
N ASN A 110 8.19 -1.73 -7.88
CA ASN A 110 7.29 -0.63 -7.51
C ASN A 110 5.81 -1.08 -7.57
N PHE A 111 5.58 -2.39 -7.66
CA PHE A 111 4.23 -2.93 -7.75
C PHE A 111 3.57 -2.89 -6.37
N PHE A 112 2.41 -2.23 -6.33
CA PHE A 112 1.49 -2.31 -5.21
C PHE A 112 0.04 -2.25 -5.71
N ARG A 113 -0.86 -2.76 -4.89
CA ARG A 113 -2.31 -2.73 -5.06
C ARG A 113 -2.95 -2.58 -3.69
N LEU A 114 -4.04 -1.84 -3.66
CA LEU A 114 -4.93 -1.78 -2.51
C LEU A 114 -6.16 -2.62 -2.82
N GLU A 115 -6.43 -3.58 -1.97
CA GLU A 115 -7.61 -4.43 -2.07
C GLU A 115 -8.58 -4.09 -0.94
N ASN A 116 -9.87 -4.06 -1.24
CA ASN A 116 -10.91 -3.98 -0.21
C ASN A 116 -11.55 -5.37 -0.07
N PRO A 117 -11.31 -6.09 1.03
CA PRO A 117 -11.88 -7.41 1.26
C PRO A 117 -13.39 -7.37 1.52
N GLU A 118 -13.95 -6.21 1.88
CA GLU A 118 -15.39 -6.00 2.06
C GLU A 118 -16.10 -5.54 0.77
N ARG A 119 -15.38 -5.33 -0.35
CA ARG A 119 -16.03 -5.11 -1.64
C ARG A 119 -16.62 -6.42 -2.14
N GLU A 120 -17.91 -6.64 -1.85
CA GLU A 120 -18.77 -7.32 -2.82
C GLU A 120 -18.80 -6.43 -4.07
N ASP A 121 -18.49 -6.99 -5.24
CA ASP A 121 -18.52 -6.31 -6.53
C ASP A 121 -19.74 -5.37 -6.63
N ALA A 122 -19.49 -4.08 -6.89
CA ALA A 122 -20.53 -3.11 -7.21
C ALA A 122 -20.83 -3.13 -8.72
#